data_AF-A0A2U2MQF4-F1
#
_entry.id   AF-A0A2U2MQF4-F1
#
_cell.length_a   1.000
_cell.length_b   1.000
_cell.length_c   1.000
_cell.angle_alpha   90.00
_cell.angle_beta   90.00
_cell.angle_gamma   90.00
#
_symmetry.space_group_name_H-M   'P 1'
#
loop_
_entity.id
_entity.type
_entity.pdbx_description
1 polymer ?
#
loop_
_entity_poly.entity_id
_entity_poly.type
_entity_poly.pdbx_seq_one_letter_code
_entity_poly.pdbx_strand_id
1 'polypeptide(L)'
;MFHDFDNVTSYYGNIPSHPMQSDEHVELYRMRESDRDPMDEDFTAPVNRVCGTTLGYGDVDFFDPRQCRLLAAWLEARLTQPITPRLAEIYRHLLDYARRATQYNTGIVIEL
;
A
#
# COMPACT_ATOMS: atom_id res chain seq x y z
N MET A 1 29.40 -7.92 -10.35
CA MET A 1 29.06 -7.53 -8.97
C MET A 1 29.69 -6.18 -8.69
N PHE A 2 28.88 -5.14 -8.71
CA PHE A 2 29.01 -3.85 -8.03
C PHE A 2 27.58 -3.31 -7.96
N HIS A 3 27.09 -3.06 -6.75
CA HIS A 3 25.70 -2.75 -6.46
C HIS A 3 25.56 -1.25 -6.16
N ASP A 4 24.51 -0.63 -6.72
CA ASP A 4 23.93 0.64 -6.24
C ASP A 4 22.64 0.26 -5.50
N PHE A 5 22.59 0.67 -4.24
CA PHE A 5 21.56 0.33 -3.29
C PHE A 5 21.03 1.56 -2.58
N ASP A 6 21.39 2.77 -3.00
CA ASP A 6 22.02 3.79 -2.15
C ASP A 6 21.24 4.37 -0.94
N ASN A 7 20.31 3.64 -0.32
CA ASN A 7 20.54 3.14 1.05
C ASN A 7 19.37 2.28 1.60
N VAL A 8 19.07 1.19 0.90
CA VAL A 8 18.94 -0.16 1.48
C VAL A 8 17.68 -0.51 2.33
N THR A 9 17.05 -1.62 1.90
CA THR A 9 16.70 -2.83 2.70
C THR A 9 15.54 -2.83 3.70
N SER A 10 14.33 -3.08 3.22
CA SER A 10 13.59 -4.26 3.71
C SER A 10 12.47 -4.63 2.76
N TYR A 11 12.36 -5.92 2.44
CA TYR A 11 11.13 -6.54 1.94
C TYR A 11 10.76 -7.59 3.00
N TYR A 12 9.77 -7.32 3.85
CA TYR A 12 9.39 -8.19 4.97
C TYR A 12 7.96 -8.74 4.84
N GLY A 13 7.82 -9.95 4.28
CA GLY A 13 6.53 -10.60 4.00
C GLY A 13 6.55 -11.34 2.66
N ASN A 14 5.50 -12.11 2.35
CA ASN A 14 5.36 -12.89 1.09
C ASN A 14 5.08 -11.97 -0.12
N ILE A 15 6.02 -11.11 -0.48
CA ILE A 15 5.96 -10.36 -1.73
C ILE A 15 6.29 -11.34 -2.87
N PRO A 16 5.42 -11.50 -3.89
CA PRO A 16 5.72 -12.34 -5.04
C PRO A 16 7.07 -11.96 -5.67
N SER A 17 7.91 -12.95 -5.97
CA SER A 17 9.21 -12.70 -6.60
C SER A 17 9.01 -12.08 -8.00
N HIS A 18 9.59 -10.89 -8.23
CA HIS A 18 9.57 -10.25 -9.54
C HIS A 18 10.75 -10.72 -10.41
N PRO A 19 10.60 -10.80 -11.75
CA PRO A 19 11.72 -11.00 -12.66
C PRO A 19 12.75 -9.86 -12.57
N MET A 20 14.02 -10.17 -12.80
CA MET A 20 15.23 -9.36 -12.56
C MET A 20 15.38 -8.07 -13.40
N GLN A 21 14.36 -7.64 -14.15
CA GLN A 21 14.40 -6.45 -15.01
C GLN A 21 13.58 -5.32 -14.39
N SER A 22 13.94 -4.07 -14.71
CA SER A 22 13.11 -2.90 -14.40
C SER A 22 11.77 -3.08 -15.10
N ASP A 23 10.78 -3.54 -14.36
CA ASP A 23 9.49 -3.85 -14.91
C ASP A 23 8.75 -2.52 -15.10
N GLU A 24 8.46 -2.15 -16.36
CA GLU A 24 7.59 -1.00 -16.69
C GLU A 24 6.18 -1.12 -16.07
N HIS A 25 5.90 -2.25 -15.41
CA HIS A 25 4.66 -2.61 -14.76
C HIS A 25 4.61 -2.26 -13.26
N VAL A 26 5.65 -1.63 -12.68
CA VAL A 26 5.65 -1.20 -11.27
C VAL A 26 5.49 0.32 -11.15
N GLU A 27 4.45 0.74 -10.43
CA GLU A 27 4.19 2.14 -10.10
C GLU A 27 4.39 2.37 -8.60
N LEU A 28 5.13 3.43 -8.22
CA LEU A 28 5.48 3.73 -6.84
C LEU A 28 4.94 5.10 -6.40
N TYR A 29 4.22 5.13 -5.28
CA TYR A 29 3.88 6.36 -4.57
C TYR A 29 4.69 6.41 -3.27
N ARG A 30 5.48 7.47 -3.07
CA ARG A 30 6.27 7.66 -1.83
C ARG A 30 5.54 8.58 -0.86
N MET A 31 5.22 8.03 0.31
CA MET A 31 4.78 8.79 1.46
C MET A 31 5.96 9.52 2.11
N ARG A 32 5.66 10.56 2.88
CA ARG A 32 6.64 11.29 3.71
C ARG A 32 6.74 10.60 5.06
N GLU A 33 7.86 10.75 5.74
CA GLU A 33 8.02 10.28 7.13
C GLU A 33 6.91 10.83 8.04
N SER A 34 6.51 12.09 7.84
CA SER A 34 5.41 12.74 8.57
C SER A 34 4.02 12.12 8.32
N ASP A 35 3.86 11.30 7.29
CA ASP A 35 2.60 10.63 6.98
C ASP A 35 2.43 9.32 7.78
N ARG A 36 3.51 8.84 8.41
CA ARG A 36 3.56 7.53 9.08
C ARG A 36 2.59 7.41 10.25
N ASP A 37 2.69 8.30 11.24
CA ASP A 37 1.82 8.25 12.42
C ASP A 37 0.33 8.45 12.05
N PRO A 38 -0.03 9.43 11.18
CA PRO A 38 -1.42 9.56 10.71
C PRO A 38 -1.94 8.34 9.94
N MET A 39 -1.08 7.67 9.16
CA MET A 39 -1.44 6.41 8.51
C MET A 39 -1.67 5.33 9.57
N ASP A 40 -0.77 5.16 10.53
CA ASP A 40 -0.92 4.11 11.54
C ASP A 40 -2.20 4.25 12.37
N GLU A 41 -2.50 5.48 12.78
CA GLU A 41 -3.68 5.81 13.60
C GLU A 41 -5.01 5.58 12.87
N ASP A 42 -5.09 5.93 11.57
CA ASP A 42 -6.35 5.90 10.81
C ASP A 42 -6.53 4.66 9.93
N PHE A 43 -5.43 4.08 9.44
CA PHE A 43 -5.42 3.07 8.39
C PHE A 43 -5.23 1.65 8.94
N THR A 44 -4.20 1.43 9.76
CA THR A 44 -3.66 0.09 10.04
C THR A 44 -4.70 -0.86 10.62
N ALA A 45 -5.28 -0.52 11.78
CA ALA A 45 -6.22 -1.43 12.46
C ALA A 45 -7.54 -1.66 11.68
N PRO A 46 -8.19 -0.63 11.10
CA PRO A 46 -9.37 -0.84 10.26
C PRO A 46 -9.09 -1.69 9.03
N VAL A 47 -7.99 -1.44 8.33
CA VAL A 47 -7.65 -2.15 7.10
C VAL A 47 -7.28 -3.59 7.37
N ASN A 48 -6.49 -3.87 8.43
CA ASN A 48 -6.21 -5.24 8.85
C ASN A 48 -7.47 -6.05 9.14
N ARG A 49 -8.44 -5.42 9.82
CA ARG A 49 -9.73 -6.07 10.11
C ARG A 49 -10.51 -6.38 8.84
N VAL A 50 -10.53 -5.45 7.88
CA VAL A 50 -11.33 -5.58 6.64
C VAL A 50 -10.66 -6.50 5.63
N CYS A 51 -9.35 -6.41 5.46
CA CYS A 51 -8.58 -7.13 4.45
C CYS A 51 -7.98 -8.44 4.96
N GLY A 52 -8.02 -8.70 6.28
CA GLY A 52 -7.41 -9.87 6.88
C GLY A 52 -5.89 -9.86 6.79
N THR A 53 -5.28 -8.67 6.85
CA THR A 53 -3.84 -8.42 6.78
C THR A 53 -3.25 -8.20 8.16
N THR A 54 -1.92 -8.17 8.25
CA THR A 54 -1.19 -7.92 9.51
C THR A 54 -0.21 -6.76 9.35
N LEU A 55 -0.60 -5.73 8.61
CA LEU A 55 0.18 -4.51 8.45
C LEU A 55 0.36 -3.83 9.82
N GLY A 56 1.52 -3.28 10.08
CA GLY A 56 1.86 -2.65 11.34
C GLY A 56 2.89 -1.56 11.12
N TYR A 57 3.19 -0.83 12.18
CA TYR A 57 4.21 0.20 12.15
C TYR A 57 5.60 -0.41 11.89
N GLY A 58 6.19 -0.11 10.73
CA GLY A 58 7.46 -0.70 10.27
C GLY A 58 7.31 -1.94 9.42
N ASP A 59 6.08 -2.40 9.19
CA ASP A 59 5.82 -3.59 8.41
C ASP A 59 5.52 -3.26 6.95
N VAL A 60 5.68 -4.29 6.12
CA VAL A 60 5.26 -4.28 4.74
C VAL A 60 4.35 -5.48 4.51
N ASP A 61 3.28 -5.30 3.73
CA ASP A 61 2.36 -6.39 3.41
C ASP A 61 1.91 -6.32 1.95
N PHE A 62 1.62 -7.49 1.38
CA PHE A 62 1.12 -7.62 0.02
C PHE A 62 -0.40 -7.88 0.03
N PHE A 63 -1.12 -7.03 -0.69
CA PHE A 63 -2.55 -7.12 -0.88
C PHE A 63 -2.82 -7.74 -2.25
N ASP A 64 -3.40 -8.93 -2.26
CA ASP A 64 -3.81 -9.63 -3.48
C ASP A 64 -5.04 -8.95 -4.15
N PRO A 65 -5.49 -9.36 -5.36
CA PRO A 65 -6.62 -8.71 -6.02
C PRO A 65 -7.93 -8.73 -5.20
N ARG A 66 -8.15 -9.77 -4.37
CA ARG A 66 -9.32 -9.86 -3.50
C ARG A 66 -9.21 -8.85 -2.36
N GLN A 67 -8.04 -8.74 -1.74
CA GLN A 67 -7.76 -7.75 -0.69
C GLN A 67 -7.81 -6.32 -1.23
N CYS A 68 -7.31 -6.07 -2.45
CA CYS A 68 -7.44 -4.78 -3.13
C CYS A 68 -8.91 -4.37 -3.34
N ARG A 69 -9.81 -5.30 -3.65
CA ARG A 69 -11.25 -5.00 -3.73
C ARG A 69 -11.83 -4.57 -2.38
N LEU A 70 -11.43 -5.23 -1.29
CA LEU A 70 -11.87 -4.89 0.07
C LEU A 70 -11.30 -3.54 0.52
N LEU A 71 -10.01 -3.31 0.25
CA LEU A 71 -9.33 -2.04 0.48
C LEU A 71 -9.99 -0.89 -0.27
N ALA A 72 -10.32 -1.07 -1.54
CA ALA A 72 -11.00 -0.05 -2.35
C ALA A 72 -12.35 0.35 -1.75
N ALA A 73 -13.17 -0.63 -1.34
CA ALA A 73 -14.46 -0.36 -0.71
C ALA A 73 -14.31 0.40 0.63
N TRP A 74 -13.30 0.05 1.43
CA TRP A 74 -13.00 0.78 2.67
C TRP A 74 -12.56 2.22 2.39
N LEU A 75 -11.66 2.43 1.42
CA LEU A 75 -11.16 3.75 1.03
C LEU A 75 -12.28 4.65 0.50
N GLU A 76 -13.17 4.12 -0.34
CA GLU A 76 -14.35 4.84 -0.84
C GLU A 76 -15.22 5.36 0.32
N ALA A 77 -15.50 4.52 1.31
CA ALA A 77 -16.28 4.91 2.49
C ALA A 77 -15.50 5.84 3.44
N ARG A 78 -14.17 5.69 3.54
CA ARG A 78 -13.35 6.54 4.41
C ARG A 78 -13.21 7.95 3.86
N LEU A 79 -13.12 8.10 2.54
CA LEU A 79 -13.01 9.38 1.83
C LEU A 79 -14.28 10.24 1.92
N THR A 80 -15.44 9.68 2.31
CA THR A 80 -16.67 10.47 2.55
C THR A 80 -16.75 11.03 3.97
N GLN A 81 -15.80 10.69 4.84
CA GLN A 81 -15.77 11.12 6.24
C GLN A 81 -14.68 12.19 6.44
N PRO A 82 -14.73 12.98 7.53
CA PRO A 82 -13.66 13.93 7.85
C PRO A 82 -12.30 13.23 7.96
N ILE A 83 -11.32 13.75 7.23
CA ILE A 83 -9.89 13.39 7.24
C ILE A 83 -9.06 14.63 6.94
N THR A 84 -7.78 14.57 7.27
CA THR A 84 -6.84 15.61 6.86
C THR A 84 -6.70 15.63 5.33
N PRO A 85 -6.44 16.80 4.71
CA PRO A 85 -6.22 16.87 3.26
C PRO A 85 -5.08 15.96 2.77
N ARG A 86 -4.05 15.76 3.60
CA ARG A 86 -2.92 14.89 3.30
C ARG A 86 -3.31 13.42 3.25
N LEU A 87 -4.05 12.91 4.25
CA LEU A 87 -4.57 11.55 4.22
C LEU A 87 -5.52 11.34 3.04
N ALA A 88 -6.36 12.34 2.73
CA ALA A 88 -7.24 12.27 1.56
C ALA A 88 -6.48 12.14 0.24
N GLU A 89 -5.31 12.78 0.11
CA GLU A 89 -4.44 12.64 -1.06
C GLU A 89 -3.90 11.22 -1.16
N ILE A 90 -3.31 10.69 -0.08
CA ILE A 90 -2.75 9.35 -0.01
C ILE A 90 -3.84 8.30 -0.32
N TYR A 91 -5.02 8.43 0.28
CA TYR A 91 -6.13 7.50 0.08
C TYR A 91 -6.69 7.52 -1.34
N ARG A 92 -6.64 8.65 -2.05
CA ARG A 92 -7.01 8.70 -3.47
C ARG A 92 -6.01 7.95 -4.34
N HIS A 93 -4.71 8.10 -4.08
CA HIS A 93 -3.69 7.33 -4.78
C HIS A 93 -3.83 5.83 -4.52
N LEU A 94 -3.98 5.45 -3.25
CA LEU A 94 -4.13 4.05 -2.87
C LEU A 94 -5.42 3.44 -3.44
N LEU A 95 -6.52 4.19 -3.50
CA LEU A 95 -7.78 3.75 -4.10
C LEU A 95 -7.61 3.50 -5.60
N ASP A 96 -6.94 4.40 -6.30
CA ASP A 96 -6.66 4.23 -7.73
C ASP A 96 -5.79 2.99 -7.99
N TYR A 97 -4.76 2.76 -7.17
CA TYR A 97 -3.95 1.55 -7.25
C TYR A 97 -4.81 0.30 -6.99
N ALA A 98 -5.67 0.31 -5.95
CA ALA A 98 -6.48 -0.85 -5.57
C ALA A 98 -7.49 -1.23 -6.67
N ARG A 99 -8.06 -0.22 -7.34
CA ARG A 99 -8.95 -0.42 -8.49
C ARG A 99 -8.20 -1.01 -9.67
N ARG A 100 -7.02 -0.47 -10.01
CA ARG A 100 -6.19 -1.00 -11.11
C ARG A 100 -5.69 -2.42 -10.82
N ALA A 101 -5.25 -2.69 -9.60
CA ALA A 101 -4.83 -4.03 -9.18
C ALA A 101 -5.99 -5.05 -9.31
N THR A 102 -7.20 -4.65 -8.91
CA THR A 102 -8.39 -5.47 -9.11
C THR A 102 -8.72 -5.69 -10.60
N GLN A 103 -8.61 -4.64 -11.42
CA GLN A 103 -8.90 -4.69 -12.86
C GLN A 103 -7.92 -5.58 -13.63
N TYR A 104 -6.63 -5.48 -13.32
CA TYR A 104 -5.57 -6.22 -14.00
C TYR A 104 -5.25 -7.56 -13.34
N ASN A 105 -5.96 -7.92 -12.27
CA ASN A 105 -5.72 -9.13 -11.48
C ASN A 105 -4.27 -9.21 -10.96
N THR A 106 -3.77 -8.09 -10.42
CA THR A 106 -2.47 -7.94 -9.76
C THR A 106 -2.66 -7.60 -8.27
N GLY A 107 -1.64 -7.07 -7.59
CA GLY A 107 -1.74 -6.66 -6.19
C GLY A 107 -0.92 -5.40 -5.87
N ILE A 108 -0.93 -5.01 -4.61
CA ILE A 108 -0.23 -3.82 -4.09
C ILE A 108 0.64 -4.23 -2.91
N VAL A 109 1.84 -3.66 -2.85
CA VAL A 109 2.68 -3.69 -1.65
C VAL A 109 2.49 -2.38 -0.90
N ILE A 110 2.22 -2.45 0.41
CA ILE A 110 2.11 -1.29 1.30
C ILE A 110 3.16 -1.42 2.40
N GLU A 111 3.91 -0.36 2.64
CA GLU A 111 4.94 -0.25 3.69
C GLU A 111 4.60 0.97 4.58
N LEU A 112 4.62 0.79 5.90
CA LEU A 112 4.33 1.84 6.90
C LEU A 112 5.49 2.17 7.82
#